data_AF-A0A959N1P2-F1
#
_entry.id   AF-A0A959N1P2-F1
#
_cell.length_a   1.000
_cell.length_b   1.000
_cell.length_c   1.000
_cell.angle_alpha   90.00
_cell.angle_beta   90.00
_cell.angle_gamma   90.00
#
_symmetry.space_group_name_H-M   'P 1'
#
loop_
_entity.id
_entity.type
_entity.pdbx_description
1 polymer ?
#
loop_
_entity_poly.entity_id
_entity_poly.type
_entity_poly.pdbx_seq_one_letter_code
_entity_poly.pdbx_strand_id
1 'polypeptide(L)'
;MLLAFKVNEVKNLGDFVYTLEKDLTLNIPKIDGDYKDFDLGNLDGRSAKYSDTEFTELIYYYRSKLTEGQNYTYLLRFITPTSNFNSSVEDEIKILSANFKPDY
;
A
#
# COMPACT_ATOMS: atom_id res chain seq x y z
N MET A 1 -3.75 -2.66 -8.66
CA MET A 1 -2.51 -3.43 -8.84
C MET A 1 -2.11 -4.03 -7.52
N LEU A 2 -1.70 -5.30 -7.50
CA LEU A 2 -1.16 -5.98 -6.33
C LEU A 2 0.25 -6.48 -6.64
N LEU A 3 1.22 -6.12 -5.80
CA LEU A 3 2.57 -6.67 -5.82
C LEU A 3 2.83 -7.38 -4.49
N ALA A 4 3.49 -8.54 -4.55
CA ALA A 4 3.83 -9.33 -3.37
C ALA A 4 5.29 -9.77 -3.45
N PHE A 5 6.03 -9.58 -2.35
CA PHE A 5 7.43 -9.95 -2.25
C PHE A 5 7.63 -10.83 -1.03
N LYS A 6 8.25 -11.99 -1.23
CA LYS A 6 8.75 -12.80 -0.11
C LYS A 6 9.93 -12.07 0.53
N VAL A 7 9.91 -11.92 1.84
CA VAL A 7 11.02 -11.33 2.60
C VAL A 7 11.63 -12.37 3.52
N ASN A 8 12.96 -12.51 3.48
CA ASN A 8 13.68 -13.46 4.33
C ASN A 8 13.71 -13.02 5.80
N GLU A 9 13.58 -11.72 6.05
CA GLU A 9 13.55 -11.10 7.37
C GLU A 9 12.50 -9.99 7.38
N VAL A 10 12.00 -9.64 8.58
CA VAL A 10 11.03 -8.56 8.77
C VAL A 10 11.72 -7.22 8.48
N LYS A 11 11.76 -6.83 7.20
CA LYS A 11 12.28 -5.53 6.76
C LYS A 11 11.50 -4.40 7.45
N ASN A 12 12.17 -3.31 7.77
CA ASN A 12 11.49 -2.08 8.19
C ASN A 12 10.50 -1.67 7.08
N LEU A 13 9.23 -1.47 7.43
CA LEU A 13 8.18 -1.07 6.48
C LEU A 13 8.57 0.23 5.75
N GLY A 14 9.28 1.14 6.42
CA GLY A 14 9.80 2.37 5.82
C GLY A 14 10.79 2.13 4.68
N ASP A 15 11.73 1.20 4.84
CA ASP A 15 12.70 0.86 3.78
C ASP A 15 12.01 0.23 2.57
N PHE A 16 10.98 -0.59 2.81
CA PHE A 16 10.16 -1.17 1.76
C PHE A 16 9.44 -0.08 0.96
N VAL A 17 8.75 0.83 1.65
CA VAL A 17 8.07 1.95 1.00
C VAL A 17 9.04 2.82 0.21
N TYR A 18 10.16 3.22 0.82
CA TYR A 18 11.20 4.00 0.14
C TYR A 18 11.72 3.29 -1.12
N THR A 19 11.97 1.98 -1.03
CA THR A 19 12.45 1.19 -2.17
C THR A 19 11.45 1.22 -3.33
N LEU A 20 10.15 1.04 -3.03
CA LEU A 20 9.12 1.04 -4.05
C LEU A 20 8.88 2.43 -4.66
N GLU A 21 8.92 3.49 -3.85
CA GLU A 21 8.81 4.87 -4.36
C GLU A 21 9.99 5.27 -5.23
N LYS A 22 11.18 4.68 -5.01
CA LYS A 22 12.37 4.92 -5.84
C LYS A 22 12.44 4.04 -7.08
N ASP A 23 11.60 3.01 -7.17
CA ASP A 23 11.53 2.18 -8.37
C ASP A 23 10.83 2.93 -9.50
N LEU A 24 11.63 3.36 -10.49
CA LEU A 24 11.15 4.11 -11.65
C LEU A 24 10.14 3.33 -12.50
N THR A 25 10.12 1.99 -12.41
CA THR A 25 9.16 1.18 -13.16
C THR A 25 7.76 1.23 -12.56
N LEU A 26 7.66 1.51 -11.26
CA LEU A 26 6.37 1.67 -10.58
C LEU A 26 5.78 3.05 -10.85
N ASN A 27 6.60 4.06 -11.14
CA ASN A 27 6.14 5.42 -11.45
C ASN A 27 5.10 5.92 -10.42
N ILE A 28 5.46 5.84 -9.14
CA ILE A 28 4.62 6.32 -8.03
C ILE A 28 4.76 7.85 -7.97
N PRO A 29 3.65 8.62 -8.01
CA PRO A 29 3.70 10.08 -7.99
C PRO A 29 4.15 10.62 -6.63
N LYS A 30 4.16 11.95 -6.45
CA LYS A 30 4.48 12.56 -5.15
C LYS A 30 3.32 12.32 -4.16
N ILE A 31 3.68 12.01 -2.92
CA ILE A 31 2.72 11.87 -1.83
C ILE A 31 1.96 13.19 -1.57
N ASP A 32 0.66 13.06 -1.34
CA ASP A 32 -0.24 14.12 -0.90
C ASP A 32 -0.51 13.94 0.61
N GLY A 33 0.18 14.74 1.43
CA GLY A 33 0.09 14.68 2.89
C GLY A 33 0.99 13.63 3.52
N ASP A 34 0.53 13.08 4.66
CA ASP A 34 1.28 12.15 5.48
C ASP A 34 0.81 10.69 5.30
N TYR A 35 1.69 9.77 5.65
CA TYR A 35 1.35 8.36 5.79
C TYR A 35 0.36 8.13 6.94
N LYS A 36 -0.56 7.19 6.74
CA LYS A 36 -1.42 6.65 7.78
C LYS A 36 -1.01 5.21 8.07
N ASP A 37 -0.34 5.01 9.20
CA ASP A 37 0.02 3.67 9.69
C ASP A 37 -1.22 2.93 10.23
N PHE A 38 -1.20 1.60 10.15
CA PHE A 38 -2.23 0.72 10.69
C PHE A 38 -1.63 -0.60 11.16
N ASP A 39 -2.26 -1.23 12.16
CA ASP A 39 -1.88 -2.55 12.69
C ASP A 39 -3.12 -3.45 12.75
N LEU A 40 -3.01 -4.63 12.14
CA LEU A 40 -4.04 -5.66 12.05
C LEU A 40 -3.57 -6.97 12.70
N GLY A 41 -2.65 -6.88 13.67
CA GLY A 41 -2.10 -8.02 14.41
C GLY A 41 -0.90 -8.62 13.69
N ASN A 42 -1.12 -9.72 12.96
CA ASN A 42 -0.05 -10.40 12.19
C ASN A 42 0.28 -9.69 10.88
N LEU A 43 -0.38 -8.57 10.59
CA LEU A 43 -0.15 -7.72 9.43
C LEU A 43 -0.11 -6.28 9.93
N ASP A 44 0.96 -5.55 9.65
CA ASP A 44 0.96 -4.10 9.77
C ASP A 44 1.16 -3.45 8.41
N GLY A 45 0.95 -2.15 8.37
CA GLY A 45 1.09 -1.43 7.13
C GLY A 45 0.96 0.07 7.28
N ARG A 46 1.06 0.71 6.13
CA ARG A 46 0.83 2.14 5.99
C ARG A 46 0.18 2.43 4.66
N SER A 47 -0.61 3.49 4.65
CA SER A 47 -1.28 3.95 3.44
C SER A 47 -0.95 5.40 3.19
N ALA A 48 -0.98 5.78 1.93
CA ALA A 48 -0.83 7.16 1.51
C ALA A 48 -1.66 7.42 0.27
N LYS A 49 -2.08 8.68 0.14
CA LYS A 49 -2.71 9.20 -1.07
C LYS A 49 -1.65 9.89 -1.90
N TYR A 50 -1.65 9.64 -3.20
CA TYR A 50 -0.77 10.26 -4.16
C TYR A 50 -1.64 10.85 -5.25
N SER A 51 -1.36 12.07 -5.68
CA SER A 51 -2.19 12.71 -6.71
C SER A 51 -1.32 13.52 -7.65
N ASP A 52 -1.66 13.49 -8.93
CA ASP A 52 -1.19 14.43 -9.94
C ASP A 52 -2.38 15.00 -10.73
N THR A 53 -2.10 15.64 -11.86
CA THR A 53 -3.14 16.27 -12.70
C THR A 53 -4.06 15.26 -13.39
N GLU A 54 -3.63 14.01 -13.55
CA GLU A 54 -4.33 12.97 -14.29
C GLU A 54 -4.96 11.93 -13.37
N PHE A 55 -4.23 11.49 -12.33
CA PHE A 55 -4.61 10.40 -11.47
C PHE A 55 -4.54 10.74 -9.98
N THR A 56 -5.46 10.14 -9.24
CA THR A 56 -5.44 10.03 -7.78
C THR A 56 -5.30 8.57 -7.42
N GLU A 57 -4.35 8.28 -6.55
CA GLU A 57 -3.97 6.95 -6.17
C GLU A 57 -3.99 6.78 -4.67
N LEU A 58 -4.47 5.61 -4.24
CA LEU A 58 -4.36 5.17 -2.86
C LEU A 58 -3.47 3.93 -2.85
N ILE A 59 -2.35 4.03 -2.15
CA ILE A 59 -1.39 2.94 -2.02
C ILE A 59 -1.37 2.48 -0.58
N TYR A 60 -1.56 1.18 -0.40
CA TYR A 60 -1.46 0.47 0.87
C TYR A 60 -0.26 -0.46 0.81
N TYR A 61 0.67 -0.23 1.72
CA TYR A 61 1.84 -1.06 1.93
C TYR A 61 1.57 -1.95 3.14
N TYR A 62 1.71 -3.26 2.97
CA TYR A 62 1.51 -4.22 4.05
C TYR A 62 2.78 -5.03 4.28
N ARG A 63 2.96 -5.51 5.51
CA ARG A 63 4.01 -6.42 5.91
C ARG A 63 3.45 -7.41 6.91
N SER A 64 3.63 -8.71 6.63
CA SER A 64 3.31 -9.73 7.62
C SER A 64 4.37 -9.77 8.72
N LYS A 65 3.93 -10.04 9.94
CA LYS A 65 4.72 -10.13 11.17
C LYS A 65 4.57 -11.51 11.82
N LEU A 66 4.66 -12.57 11.03
CA LEU A 66 4.54 -13.93 11.52
C LEU A 66 5.80 -14.34 12.28
N THR A 67 5.61 -14.94 13.45
CA THR A 67 6.69 -15.51 14.28
C THR A 67 7.23 -16.82 13.70
N GLU A 68 6.38 -17.54 12.98
CA GLU A 68 6.70 -18.80 12.30
C GLU A 68 6.17 -18.75 10.87
N GLY A 69 6.91 -19.32 9.92
CA GLY A 69 6.54 -19.32 8.51
C GLY A 69 7.23 -18.25 7.67
N GLN A 70 6.65 -17.95 6.50
CA GLN A 70 7.24 -17.01 5.54
C GLN A 70 6.59 -15.65 5.67
N ASN A 71 7.41 -14.61 5.77
CA ASN A 71 6.91 -13.25 5.75
C ASN A 71 6.92 -12.66 4.34
N TYR A 72 5.93 -11.80 4.08
CA TYR A 72 5.74 -11.13 2.81
C TYR A 72 5.47 -9.65 3.04
N THR A 73 5.88 -8.85 2.07
CA THR A 73 5.42 -7.46 1.93
C THR A 73 4.56 -7.33 0.70
N TYR A 74 3.56 -6.45 0.77
CA TYR A 74 2.58 -6.24 -0.28
C TYR A 74 2.45 -4.76 -0.58
N LEU A 75 2.23 -4.44 -1.86
CA LEU A 75 1.73 -3.14 -2.30
C LEU A 75 0.40 -3.38 -2.99
N LEU A 76 -0.66 -2.77 -2.44
CA LEU A 76 -1.96 -2.69 -3.06
C LEU A 76 -2.19 -1.24 -3.49
N ARG A 77 -2.24 -1.02 -4.80
CA ARG A 77 -2.37 0.32 -5.41
C ARG A 77 -3.67 0.40 -6.19
N PHE A 78 -4.47 1.40 -5.86
CA PHE A 78 -5.67 1.80 -6.59
C PHE A 78 -5.35 3.05 -7.38
N ILE A 79 -5.65 3.06 -8.67
CA ILE A 79 -5.38 4.18 -9.58
C ILE A 79 -6.71 4.59 -10.18
N THR A 80 -7.10 5.83 -9.95
CA THR A 80 -8.38 6.39 -10.42
C THR A 80 -8.10 7.71 -11.12
N PRO A 81 -8.68 7.99 -12.29
CA PRO A 81 -8.59 9.32 -12.89
C PRO A 81 -9.05 10.39 -11.89
N THR A 82 -8.30 11.49 -11.74
CA THR A 82 -8.60 12.54 -10.76
C THR A 82 -10.01 13.12 -10.95
N SER A 83 -10.50 13.19 -12.20
CA SER A 83 -11.86 13.62 -12.52
C SER A 83 -12.96 12.74 -11.90
N ASN A 84 -12.64 11.48 -11.61
CA ASN A 84 -13.57 10.49 -11.10
C ASN A 84 -13.34 10.18 -9.61
N PHE A 85 -12.25 10.70 -9.03
CA PHE A 85 -11.94 10.46 -7.62
C PHE A 85 -12.80 11.38 -6.73
N ASN A 86 -13.68 10.76 -5.95
CA ASN A 86 -14.56 11.42 -5.00
C ASN A 86 -14.66 10.59 -3.71
N SER A 87 -15.36 11.11 -2.70
CA SER A 87 -15.46 10.44 -1.39
C SER A 87 -16.05 9.03 -1.47
N SER A 88 -17.02 8.79 -2.36
CA SER A 88 -17.62 7.45 -2.53
C SER A 88 -16.60 6.44 -3.05
N VAL A 89 -15.77 6.85 -4.01
CA VAL A 89 -14.69 6.00 -4.56
C VAL A 89 -13.61 5.77 -3.50
N GLU A 90 -13.26 6.80 -2.74
CA GLU A 90 -12.31 6.67 -1.64
C GLU A 90 -12.81 5.66 -0.58
N ASP A 91 -14.09 5.71 -0.22
CA ASP A 91 -14.68 4.80 0.76
C ASP A 91 -14.80 3.37 0.24
N GLU A 92 -15.11 3.18 -1.05
CA GLU A 92 -15.05 1.86 -1.70
C GLU A 92 -13.63 1.28 -1.62
N ILE A 93 -12.61 2.07 -1.96
CA ILE A 93 -11.21 1.65 -1.87
C ILE A 93 -10.82 1.30 -0.43
N LYS A 94 -11.27 2.08 0.57
CA LYS A 94 -11.06 1.74 1.98
C LYS A 94 -11.66 0.39 2.34
N ILE A 95 -12.89 0.10 1.92
CA ILE A 95 -13.53 -1.20 2.17
C ILE A 95 -12.75 -2.34 1.51
N LEU A 96 -12.33 -2.18 0.26
CA LEU A 96 -11.54 -3.19 -0.45
C LEU A 96 -10.20 -3.46 0.25
N SER A 97 -9.47 -2.39 0.61
CA SER A 97 -8.17 -2.48 1.28
C SER A 97 -8.25 -3.06 2.69
N ALA A 98 -9.33 -2.79 3.44
CA ALA A 98 -9.55 -3.35 4.77
C ALA A 98 -9.85 -4.85 4.74
N ASN A 99 -10.44 -5.33 3.64
CA ASN A 99 -10.72 -6.75 3.43
C ASN A 99 -9.56 -7.50 2.77
N PHE A 100 -8.47 -6.82 2.42
CA PHE A 100 -7.28 -7.48 1.90
C PHE A 100 -6.61 -8.30 3.00
N LYS A 101 -6.77 -9.62 2.89
CA LYS A 101 -6.14 -10.61 3.77
C LYS A 101 -5.37 -11.59 2.89
N PRO A 102 -4.05 -11.44 2.74
CA PRO A 102 -3.26 -12.49 2.13
C PRO A 102 -3.40 -13.75 3.00
N ASP A 103 -3.72 -14.88 2.38
CA ASP A 103 -3.76 -16.17 3.08
C ASP A 103 -2.36 -16.46 3.65
N TYR A 104 -2.29 -16.65 4.97
CA TYR A 104 -1.07 -17.01 5.69
C TYR A 104 -1.08 -18.49 6.06
#